data_AF-A0A820N1M4-F1
#
_entry.id   AF-A0A820N1M4-F1
#
_cell.length_a   1.000
_cell.length_b   1.000
_cell.length_c   1.000
_cell.angle_alpha   90.00
_cell.angle_beta   90.00
_cell.angle_gamma   90.00
#
_symmetry.space_group_name_H-M   'P 1'
#
loop_
_entity.id
_entity.type
_entity.pdbx_description
1 polymer ?
#
loop_
_entity_poly.entity_id
_entity_poly.type
_entity_poly.pdbx_seq_one_letter_code
_entity_poly.pdbx_strand_id
1 'polypeptide(L)'
;FYCPAQFDRISCWPPTKAGIRRIIPCSTHIFPHASPYAYASRLCTNKSQWDIRSNYELCIGCSSDGYSNMTETFSIPPNYIIARKYFIVCANILSITLLVIGIFILLGNSRLRKYSRNILHVNIFFVFLIR
;
A
#
# COMPACT_ATOMS: atom_id res chain seq x y z
N PHE A 1 33.81 11.22 -28.00
CA PHE A 1 33.25 11.99 -26.87
C PHE A 1 32.05 11.24 -26.29
N TYR A 2 32.24 10.61 -25.13
CA TYR A 2 31.23 9.80 -24.44
C TYR A 2 31.26 10.11 -22.94
N CYS A 3 30.10 10.11 -22.30
CA CYS A 3 30.02 10.01 -20.85
C CYS A 3 30.34 8.57 -20.41
N PRO A 4 31.19 8.36 -19.38
CA PRO A 4 31.54 7.03 -18.91
C PRO A 4 30.36 6.35 -18.21
N ALA A 5 30.44 5.04 -17.99
CA ALA A 5 29.45 4.36 -17.17
C ALA A 5 29.46 4.92 -15.73
N GLN A 6 28.31 5.25 -15.17
CA GLN A 6 28.22 5.82 -13.82
C GLN A 6 26.97 5.32 -13.08
N PHE A 7 27.14 4.98 -11.80
CA PHE A 7 26.04 4.74 -10.89
C PHE A 7 25.68 6.05 -10.16
N ASP A 8 24.41 6.45 -10.20
CA ASP A 8 23.92 7.68 -9.57
C ASP A 8 23.19 7.44 -8.25
N ARG A 9 23.46 6.30 -7.60
CA ARG A 9 22.78 5.77 -6.41
C ARG A 9 21.41 5.15 -6.67
N ILE A 10 20.86 5.27 -7.88
CA ILE A 10 19.56 4.70 -8.24
C ILE A 10 19.68 3.72 -9.40
N SER A 11 20.40 4.07 -10.46
CA SER A 11 20.56 3.21 -11.63
C SER A 11 21.96 3.30 -12.23
N CYS A 12 22.36 2.22 -12.91
CA CYS A 12 23.61 2.17 -13.65
C CYS A 12 23.40 2.76 -15.04
N TRP A 13 24.04 3.90 -15.31
CA TRP A 13 23.99 4.57 -16.60
C TRP A 13 25.09 4.00 -17.51
N PRO A 14 24.76 3.44 -18.68
CA PRO A 14 25.75 2.90 -19.61
C PRO A 14 26.49 4.03 -20.35
N PRO A 15 27.66 3.73 -20.95
CA PRO A 15 28.39 4.70 -21.76
C PRO A 15 27.50 5.31 -22.85
N THR A 16 27.42 6.64 -22.90
CA THR A 16 26.49 7.37 -23.76
C THR A 16 27.23 8.46 -24.53
N LYS A 17 26.93 8.63 -25.82
CA LYS A 17 27.57 9.64 -26.66
C LYS A 17 27.24 11.05 -26.16
N ALA A 18 28.21 11.96 -26.20
CA ALA A 18 28.01 13.36 -25.85
C ALA A 18 26.89 14.00 -26.68
N GLY A 19 26.04 14.78 -26.02
CA GLY A 19 24.89 15.47 -26.62
C GLY A 19 23.59 14.66 -26.68
N ILE A 20 23.58 13.42 -26.16
CA ILE A 20 22.41 12.53 -26.20
C ILE A 20 21.82 12.32 -24.81
N ARG A 21 20.48 12.29 -24.74
CA ARG A 21 19.74 11.84 -23.56
C ARG A 21 19.63 10.32 -23.56
N ARG A 22 20.15 9.67 -22.53
CA ARG A 22 19.98 8.24 -22.31
C ARG A 22 18.66 7.98 -21.59
N ILE A 23 17.96 6.94 -22.02
CA ILE A 23 16.72 6.46 -21.40
C ILE A 23 16.94 5.00 -20.99
N ILE A 24 16.52 4.66 -19.76
CA ILE A 24 16.60 3.31 -19.19
C ILE A 24 15.29 2.99 -18.46
N PRO A 25 14.91 1.71 -18.34
CA PRO A 25 13.77 1.33 -17.51
C PRO A 25 14.01 1.69 -16.04
N CYS A 26 12.94 1.94 -15.29
CA CYS A 26 13.02 2.20 -13.86
C CYS A 26 13.54 0.96 -13.10
N SER A 27 14.32 1.19 -12.03
CA SER A 27 14.80 0.11 -11.17
C SER A 27 13.66 -0.48 -10.34
N THR A 28 13.37 -1.76 -10.52
CA THR A 28 12.32 -2.49 -9.76
C THR A 28 12.65 -2.63 -8.27
N HIS A 29 13.92 -2.56 -7.89
CA HIS A 29 14.35 -2.63 -6.50
C HIS A 29 14.05 -1.34 -5.72
N ILE A 30 14.13 -0.19 -6.38
CA ILE A 30 13.94 1.12 -5.74
C ILE A 30 12.51 1.61 -5.95
N PHE A 31 11.93 1.33 -7.12
CA PHE A 31 10.55 1.70 -7.46
C PHE A 31 9.74 0.42 -7.74
N PRO A 32 9.35 -0.34 -6.70
CA PRO A 32 8.65 -1.62 -6.86
C PRO A 32 7.25 -1.46 -7.48
N HIS A 33 6.67 -0.27 -7.39
CA HIS A 33 5.34 0.06 -7.92
C HIS A 33 5.39 0.91 -9.20
N ALA A 34 6.58 1.12 -9.77
CA ALA A 34 6.68 1.82 -11.05
C ALA A 34 5.95 1.05 -12.15
N SER A 35 5.27 1.78 -13.04
CA SER A 35 4.68 1.19 -14.23
C SER A 35 5.77 0.48 -15.05
N PRO A 36 5.50 -0.71 -15.63
CA PRO A 36 6.42 -1.38 -16.54
C PRO A 36 6.83 -0.53 -17.76
N TYR A 37 6.03 0.48 -18.09
CA TYR A 37 6.27 1.42 -19.19
C TYR A 37 6.97 2.71 -18.74
N ALA A 38 7.26 2.86 -17.44
CA ALA A 38 7.98 4.01 -16.92
C ALA A 38 9.49 3.91 -17.20
N TYR A 39 10.11 5.07 -17.43
CA TYR A 39 11.53 5.16 -17.74
C TYR A 39 12.19 6.35 -17.05
N ALA A 40 13.46 6.16 -16.70
CA ALA A 40 14.33 7.22 -16.24
C ALA A 40 15.14 7.78 -17.41
N SER A 41 15.46 9.08 -17.36
CA SER A 41 16.32 9.70 -18.37
C SER A 41 17.43 10.55 -17.79
N ARG A 42 18.60 10.56 -18.43
CA ARG A 42 19.73 11.39 -18.03
C ARG A 42 20.45 11.94 -19.26
N LEU A 43 20.81 13.22 -19.20
CA LEU A 43 21.49 13.89 -20.30
C LEU A 43 23.01 13.69 -20.19
N CYS A 44 23.65 13.26 -21.28
CA CYS A 44 25.09 13.35 -21.46
C CYS A 44 25.39 14.67 -22.18
N THR A 45 26.06 15.60 -21.50
CA THR A 45 26.34 16.94 -22.04
C THR A 45 27.34 16.90 -23.21
N ASN A 46 27.40 17.96 -24.02
CA ASN A 46 28.39 18.09 -25.09
C ASN A 46 29.85 18.06 -24.58
N LYS A 47 30.06 18.34 -23.29
CA LYS A 47 31.36 18.27 -22.61
C LYS A 47 31.75 16.85 -22.17
N SER A 48 31.00 15.82 -22.60
CA SER A 48 31.21 14.41 -22.18
C SER A 48 31.07 14.19 -20.66
N GLN A 49 30.25 15.01 -20.01
CA GLN A 49 29.94 14.90 -18.59
C GLN A 49 28.46 14.61 -18.41
N TRP A 50 28.13 13.77 -17.44
CA TRP A 50 26.75 13.56 -17.05
C TRP A 50 26.15 14.81 -16.44
N ASP A 51 24.89 15.05 -16.74
CA ASP A 51 24.11 16.07 -16.05
C ASP A 51 24.03 15.78 -14.54
N ILE A 52 23.93 16.85 -13.76
CA ILE A 52 23.97 16.82 -12.29
C ILE A 52 22.80 16.00 -11.74
N ARG A 53 21.66 16.05 -12.42
CA ARG A 53 20.43 15.34 -12.02
C ARG A 53 19.96 14.38 -13.10
N SER A 54 19.61 13.18 -12.67
CA SER A 54 18.84 12.21 -13.46
C SER A 54 17.34 12.47 -13.26
N ASN A 55 16.54 12.31 -14.31
CA ASN A 55 15.09 12.45 -14.24
C ASN A 55 14.45 11.06 -14.01
N TYR A 56 13.82 10.91 -12.84
CA TYR A 56 13.08 9.73 -12.40
C TYR A 56 11.57 10.01 -12.20
N GLU A 57 11.06 11.14 -12.69
CA GLU A 57 9.68 11.59 -12.46
C GLU A 57 8.64 10.54 -12.87
N LEU A 58 8.87 9.88 -14.01
CA LEU A 58 8.00 8.80 -14.50
C LEU A 58 8.10 7.52 -13.66
N CYS A 59 9.22 7.29 -12.97
CA CYS A 59 9.43 6.13 -12.11
C CYS A 59 8.72 6.24 -10.76
N ILE A 60 8.46 7.46 -10.32
CA ILE A 60 7.80 7.70 -9.02
C ILE A 60 6.30 7.35 -9.11
N GLY A 61 5.72 7.33 -10.31
CA GLY A 61 4.32 6.98 -10.54
C GLY A 61 3.36 7.90 -9.77
N CYS A 62 2.06 7.81 -10.04
CA CYS A 62 1.05 8.36 -9.14
C CYS A 62 0.91 7.49 -7.88
N SER A 63 2.03 7.12 -7.25
CA SER A 63 2.00 6.67 -5.86
C SER A 63 1.68 7.90 -5.03
N SER A 64 0.39 8.18 -4.88
CA SER A 64 -0.19 8.91 -3.74
C SER A 64 0.04 8.16 -2.42
N ASP A 65 1.12 7.40 -2.32
CA ASP A 65 1.69 6.94 -1.06
C ASP A 65 2.64 8.03 -0.58
N GLY A 66 2.06 9.17 -0.23
CA GLY A 66 2.60 10.06 0.78
C GLY A 66 4.06 10.50 0.64
N TYR A 67 4.53 10.88 -0.56
CA TYR A 67 5.53 11.96 -0.61
C TYR A 67 4.80 13.29 -0.39
N SER A 68 4.15 13.42 0.77
CA SER A 68 3.87 14.72 1.33
C SER A 68 5.24 15.37 1.51
N ASN A 69 5.43 16.50 0.82
CA ASN A 69 6.35 17.52 1.27
C ASN A 69 6.30 17.56 2.79
N MET A 70 7.45 17.56 3.45
CA MET A 70 7.62 17.68 4.89
C MET A 70 6.62 18.69 5.48
N THR A 71 5.46 18.20 5.84
CA THR A 71 4.49 18.79 6.74
C THR A 71 4.27 17.66 7.70
N GLU A 72 4.64 17.90 8.95
CA GLU A 72 4.54 17.00 10.09
C GLU A 72 3.11 16.47 10.24
N THR A 73 2.72 15.52 9.41
CA THR A 73 1.53 14.72 9.62
C THR A 73 1.91 13.79 10.76
N PHE A 74 1.42 14.11 11.95
CA PHE A 74 1.43 13.29 13.17
C PHE A 74 1.51 11.80 12.81
N SER A 75 2.74 11.28 12.75
CA SER A 75 2.99 9.93 12.27
C SER A 75 2.62 9.00 13.42
N ILE A 76 1.39 8.50 13.38
CA ILE A 76 0.92 7.47 14.29
C ILE A 76 1.97 6.36 14.26
N PRO A 77 2.63 6.04 15.39
CA PRO A 77 3.76 5.15 15.35
C PRO A 77 3.29 3.76 14.89
N PRO A 78 4.08 3.04 14.08
CA PRO A 78 3.64 1.83 13.38
C PRO A 78 3.15 0.74 14.36
N ASN A 79 3.70 0.72 15.57
CA ASN A 79 3.25 -0.13 16.68
C ASN A 79 1.79 0.13 17.08
N TYR A 80 1.32 1.38 17.06
CA TYR A 80 -0.07 1.72 17.37
C TYR A 80 -1.02 1.22 16.27
N ILE A 81 -0.64 1.35 15.00
CA ILE A 81 -1.45 0.85 13.87
C ILE A 81 -1.60 -0.67 13.98
N ILE A 82 -0.50 -1.37 14.28
CA ILE A 82 -0.49 -2.82 14.48
C ILE A 82 -1.34 -3.21 15.69
N ALA A 83 -1.14 -2.57 16.84
CA ALA A 83 -1.90 -2.84 18.06
C ALA A 83 -3.40 -2.61 17.87
N ARG A 84 -3.80 -1.52 17.19
CA ARG A 84 -5.19 -1.23 16.85
C ARG A 84 -5.78 -2.31 15.94
N LYS A 85 -5.04 -2.78 14.92
CA LYS A 85 -5.49 -3.88 14.06
C LYS A 85 -5.74 -5.15 14.88
N TYR A 86 -4.81 -5.54 15.74
CA TYR A 86 -4.97 -6.70 16.61
C TYR A 86 -6.18 -6.57 17.54
N PHE A 87 -6.36 -5.41 18.17
CA PHE A 87 -7.51 -5.17 19.05
C PHE A 87 -8.83 -5.33 18.31
N ILE A 88 -8.96 -4.75 17.11
CA ILE A 88 -10.19 -4.86 16.28
C ILE A 88 -10.43 -6.32 15.89
N VAL A 89 -9.40 -7.04 15.46
CA VAL A 89 -9.53 -8.46 15.07
C VAL A 89 -9.97 -9.31 16.27
N CYS A 90 -9.34 -9.16 17.43
CA CYS A 90 -9.69 -9.91 18.63
C CYS A 90 -11.12 -9.61 19.10
N ALA A 91 -11.52 -8.33 19.10
CA ALA A 91 -12.88 -7.92 19.48
C ALA A 91 -13.93 -8.50 18.53
N ASN A 92 -13.65 -8.50 17.22
CA ASN A 92 -14.55 -9.08 16.23
C ASN A 92 -14.69 -10.60 16.39
N ILE A 93 -13.59 -11.32 16.62
CA ILE A 93 -13.64 -12.76 16.88
C ILE A 93 -14.49 -13.05 18.13
N LEU A 94 -14.28 -12.31 19.22
CA LEU A 94 -15.07 -12.45 20.45
C LEU A 94 -16.55 -12.14 20.23
N SER A 95 -16.86 -11.10 19.46
CA SER A 95 -18.25 -10.73 19.15
C SER A 95 -18.94 -11.83 18.34
N ILE A 96 -18.28 -12.35 17.30
CA ILE A 96 -18.81 -13.41 16.44
C ILE A 96 -19.03 -14.70 17.24
N THR A 97 -18.11 -15.10 18.12
CA THR A 97 -18.28 -16.32 18.93
C THR A 97 -19.49 -16.21 19.86
N LEU A 98 -19.67 -15.07 20.53
CA LEU A 98 -20.84 -14.82 21.39
C LEU A 98 -22.15 -14.79 20.59
N LEU A 99 -22.14 -14.17 19.40
CA LEU A 99 -23.30 -14.12 18.51
C LEU A 99 -23.70 -15.52 18.04
N VAL A 100 -22.74 -16.34 17.62
CA VAL A 100 -22.97 -17.72 17.19
C VAL A 100 -23.58 -18.54 18.34
N ILE A 101 -23.02 -18.46 19.54
CA ILE A 101 -23.58 -19.15 20.72
C ILE A 101 -25.01 -18.69 21.00
N GLY A 102 -25.28 -17.38 20.94
CA GLY A 102 -26.63 -16.82 21.14
C GLY A 102 -27.63 -17.34 20.10
N ILE A 103 -27.24 -17.39 18.83
CA ILE A 103 -28.07 -17.95 17.75
C ILE A 103 -28.34 -19.44 18.00
N PHE A 104 -27.32 -20.23 18.37
CA PHE A 104 -27.49 -21.65 18.68
C PHE A 104 -28.48 -21.89 19.83
N ILE A 105 -28.42 -21.11 20.90
CA ILE A 105 -29.35 -21.23 22.04
C ILE A 105 -30.79 -20.89 21.63
N LEU A 106 -30.98 -19.82 20.86
CA LEU A 106 -32.29 -19.35 20.40
C LEU A 106 -32.90 -20.29 19.36
N LEU A 107 -32.08 -20.90 18.49
CA LEU A 107 -32.54 -21.90 17.53
C LEU A 107 -32.78 -23.26 18.20
N GLY A 108 -31.91 -23.73 19.08
CA GLY A 108 -32.06 -25.03 19.74
C GLY A 108 -33.33 -25.14 20.59
N ASN A 109 -33.75 -24.04 21.23
CA ASN A 109 -34.94 -24.03 22.08
C ASN A 109 -36.19 -23.56 21.32
N SER A 110 -36.98 -24.53 20.85
CA SER A 110 -38.25 -24.28 20.13
C SER A 110 -39.26 -23.44 20.93
N ARG A 111 -39.24 -23.54 22.27
CA ARG A 111 -40.08 -22.72 23.17
C ARG A 111 -39.68 -21.24 23.16
N LEU A 112 -38.38 -20.94 23.12
CA LEU A 112 -37.85 -19.56 23.09
C LEU A 112 -38.04 -18.92 21.72
N ARG A 113 -37.89 -19.71 20.64
CA ARG A 113 -38.06 -19.25 19.26
C ARG A 113 -39.48 -18.76 18.94
N LYS A 114 -40.50 -19.35 19.59
CA LYS A 114 -41.93 -19.05 19.32
C LYS A 114 -42.34 -17.62 19.72
N TYR A 115 -41.54 -16.95 20.54
CA TYR A 115 -41.82 -15.58 20.96
C TYR A 115 -41.43 -14.60 19.84
N SER A 116 -42.37 -13.75 19.39
CA SER A 116 -42.15 -12.80 18.28
C SER A 116 -40.94 -11.88 18.51
N ARG A 117 -40.70 -11.48 19.77
CA ARG A 117 -39.53 -10.67 20.16
C ARG A 117 -38.20 -11.40 19.88
N ASN A 118 -38.13 -12.71 20.11
CA ASN A 118 -36.90 -13.48 19.95
C ASN A 118 -36.57 -13.73 18.46
N ILE A 119 -37.58 -13.74 17.58
CA ILE A 119 -37.37 -13.80 16.12
C ILE A 119 -36.69 -12.53 15.62
N LEU A 120 -37.07 -11.35 16.13
CA LEU A 120 -36.40 -10.10 15.80
C LEU A 120 -34.92 -10.12 16.24
N HIS A 121 -34.64 -10.62 17.45
CA HIS A 121 -33.27 -10.74 17.96
C HIS A 121 -32.39 -11.65 17.10
N VAL A 122 -32.92 -12.78 16.60
CA VAL A 122 -32.19 -13.66 15.67
C VAL A 122 -31.85 -12.93 14.36
N ASN A 123 -32.79 -12.19 13.78
CA ASN A 123 -32.55 -11.44 12.54
C ASN A 123 -31.48 -10.35 12.74
N ILE A 124 -31.49 -9.65 13.88
CA ILE A 124 -30.47 -8.66 14.22
C ILE A 124 -29.09 -9.31 14.37
N PHE A 125 -29.00 -10.44 15.07
CA PHE A 125 -27.74 -11.17 15.22
C PHE A 125 -27.19 -11.68 13.88
N PHE A 126 -28.07 -12.04 12.95
CA PHE A 126 -27.66 -12.46 11.60
C PHE A 126 -27.06 -11.29 10.81
N VAL A 127 -27.63 -10.09 10.91
CA VAL A 127 -27.06 -8.88 10.28
C VAL A 127 -25.68 -8.55 10.84
N PHE A 128 -25.49 -8.67 12.16
CA PHE A 128 -24.20 -8.44 12.79
C PHE A 128 -23.14 -9.50 12.45
N LEU A 129 -23.55 -10.71 12.08
CA LEU A 129 -22.61 -11.76 11.66
C LEU A 129 -22.11 -11.56 10.22
N ILE A 130 -22.95 -10.96 9.35
CA ILE A 130 -22.59 -10.65 7.96
C ILE A 130 -21.70 -9.41 7.86
N ARG A 131 -21.84 -8.47 8.80
CA ARG A 131 -21.14 -7.18 8.82
C ARG A 131 -19.70 -7.32 9.34
#